data_AF-K1ZPC2-F1
#
_entry.id   AF-K1ZPC2-F1
#
_cell.length_a   1.000
_cell.length_b   1.000
_cell.length_c   1.000
_cell.angle_alpha   90.00
_cell.angle_beta   90.00
_cell.angle_gamma   90.00
#
_symmetry.space_group_name_H-M   'P 1'
#
loop_
_entity.id
_entity.type
_entity.pdbx_description
1 polymer ?
#
loop_
_entity_poly.entity_id
_entity_poly.type
_entity_poly.pdbx_seq_one_letter_code
_entity_poly.pdbx_strand_id
1 'polypeptide(L)'
;TDMGQGAHTVLPQIAADALGLPVDWVSCDVPDTALVPDSGPTVASRTTMILGSVMERCAESLKKRFFEFVSQSKNICTDHLRIFGGDVFSGEVLVDSFATLANECLRERGPLTVMERYQLPSWIKWDADKHEGDAYPCFSWSADVVEVSVDSQTFEVTVDKFTTAVDVGKAINPNLLLGNIEGGQLQALGWALMEDSPYKNGRPVCDRLQTYIIPTIKDTPEWHTMIVEEPFSYGPRGAKGVGELPVDGGAPAIANAIENALGVRITEIPITAEKLLRKQLSIASTDNNQLSIGC
;
A
#
# COMPACT_ATOMS: atom_id res chain seq x y z
N THR A 1 -6.44 9.61 8.61
CA THR A 1 -7.66 8.82 8.36
C THR A 1 -7.29 7.38 8.08
N ASP A 2 -8.11 6.45 8.54
CA ASP A 2 -8.03 5.02 8.25
C ASP A 2 -9.37 4.56 7.67
N MET A 3 -9.33 3.79 6.59
CA MET A 3 -10.47 3.26 5.86
C MET A 3 -10.38 1.73 5.67
N GLY A 4 -9.53 1.07 6.46
CA GLY A 4 -9.29 -0.38 6.41
C GLY A 4 -7.87 -0.75 5.97
N GLN A 5 -7.10 0.20 5.43
CA GLN A 5 -5.72 -0.04 5.00
C GLN A 5 -4.73 -0.21 6.18
N GLY A 6 -5.14 0.16 7.41
CA GLY A 6 -4.36 -0.11 8.62
C GLY A 6 -3.41 0.99 9.06
N ALA A 7 -3.68 2.25 8.70
CA ALA A 7 -2.89 3.40 9.13
C ALA A 7 -2.85 3.57 10.65
N HIS A 8 -3.96 3.31 11.36
CA HIS A 8 -4.05 3.36 12.82
C HIS A 8 -3.27 2.24 13.51
N THR A 9 -2.83 1.22 12.77
CA THR A 9 -1.93 0.17 13.29
C THR A 9 -0.48 0.50 12.96
N VAL A 10 -0.21 0.85 11.70
CA VAL A 10 1.15 1.05 11.19
C VAL A 10 1.81 2.30 11.77
N LEU A 11 1.07 3.40 11.96
CA LEU A 11 1.65 4.65 12.50
C LEU A 11 2.12 4.49 13.96
N PRO A 12 1.34 3.90 14.89
CA PRO A 12 1.84 3.54 16.22
C PRO A 12 3.03 2.59 16.19
N GLN A 13 3.03 1.59 15.31
CA GLN A 13 4.16 0.65 15.19
C GLN A 13 5.46 1.37 14.81
N ILE A 14 5.40 2.31 13.86
CA ILE A 14 6.55 3.14 13.47
C ILE A 14 7.04 3.99 14.65
N ALA A 15 6.13 4.66 15.35
CA ALA A 15 6.49 5.49 16.51
C ALA A 15 7.08 4.65 17.66
N ALA A 16 6.48 3.49 17.96
CA ALA A 16 6.94 2.56 18.98
C ALA A 16 8.35 2.02 18.67
N ASP A 17 8.60 1.59 17.43
CA ASP A 17 9.92 1.10 17.00
C ASP A 17 10.99 2.20 17.11
N ALA A 18 10.68 3.43 16.64
CA ALA A 18 11.58 4.56 16.76
C ALA A 18 11.90 4.94 18.23
N LEU A 19 10.88 4.89 19.11
CA LEU A 19 11.06 5.08 20.55
C LEU A 19 11.83 3.91 21.20
N GLY A 20 11.70 2.69 20.68
CA GLY A 20 12.17 1.46 21.31
C GLY A 20 11.24 0.97 22.42
N LEU A 21 9.95 1.34 22.36
CA LEU A 21 8.94 1.02 23.37
C LEU A 21 7.95 -0.04 22.85
N PRO A 22 7.25 -0.75 23.76
CA PRO A 22 6.13 -1.59 23.38
C PRO A 22 5.05 -0.79 22.64
N VAL A 23 4.47 -1.36 21.58
CA VAL A 23 3.42 -0.68 20.79
C VAL A 23 2.18 -0.35 21.63
N ASP A 24 1.86 -1.19 22.63
CA ASP A 24 0.72 -0.98 23.53
C ASP A 24 0.89 0.27 24.43
N TRP A 25 2.08 0.87 24.46
CA TRP A 25 2.35 2.13 25.18
C TRP A 25 2.21 3.36 24.27
N VAL A 26 1.93 3.17 22.98
CA VAL A 26 1.72 4.22 22.00
C VAL A 26 0.24 4.28 21.64
N SER A 27 -0.41 5.39 22.03
CA SER A 27 -1.77 5.70 21.60
C SER A 27 -1.75 6.63 20.39
N CYS A 28 -2.57 6.34 19.39
CA CYS A 28 -2.84 7.25 18.28
C CYS A 28 -4.29 7.72 18.37
N ASP A 29 -4.47 9.04 18.44
CA ASP A 29 -5.79 9.66 18.50
C ASP A 29 -6.55 9.48 17.19
N VAL A 30 -7.88 9.49 17.30
CA VAL A 30 -8.75 9.51 16.11
C VAL A 30 -8.59 10.83 15.36
N PRO A 31 -8.71 10.84 14.02
CA PRO A 31 -8.65 12.07 13.24
C PRO A 31 -9.74 13.07 13.68
N ASP A 32 -9.32 14.18 14.31
CA ASP A 32 -10.17 15.29 14.72
C ASP A 32 -9.45 16.61 14.41
N THR A 33 -10.04 17.44 13.56
CA THR A 33 -9.45 18.74 13.16
C THR A 33 -9.27 19.73 14.31
N ALA A 34 -9.92 19.51 15.46
CA ALA A 34 -9.74 20.31 16.66
C ALA A 34 -8.50 19.88 17.49
N LEU A 35 -8.00 18.66 17.29
CA LEU A 35 -6.96 18.04 18.14
C LEU A 35 -5.70 17.63 17.35
N VAL A 36 -5.89 17.09 16.14
CA VAL A 36 -4.85 16.50 15.31
C VAL A 36 -4.48 17.47 14.18
N PRO A 37 -3.19 17.76 13.98
CA PRO A 37 -2.73 18.63 12.89
C PRO A 37 -3.14 18.11 11.51
N ASP A 38 -3.29 19.04 10.56
CA ASP A 38 -3.57 18.71 9.17
C ASP A 38 -2.44 17.85 8.57
N SER A 39 -2.82 16.69 8.06
CA SER A 39 -1.94 15.70 7.44
C SER A 39 -2.07 15.66 5.92
N GLY A 40 -2.98 16.46 5.35
CA GLY A 40 -3.47 16.32 3.99
C GLY A 40 -4.38 15.09 3.81
N PRO A 41 -4.84 14.82 2.58
CA PRO A 41 -5.72 13.68 2.31
C PRO A 41 -5.00 12.33 2.39
N THR A 42 -5.76 11.27 2.67
CA THR A 42 -5.36 9.87 2.54
C THR A 42 -5.63 9.40 1.10
N VAL A 43 -4.65 9.61 0.21
CA VAL A 43 -4.67 9.31 -1.24
C VAL A 43 -3.23 9.07 -1.72
N ALA A 44 -3.02 8.67 -2.99
CA ALA A 44 -1.70 8.60 -3.62
C ALA A 44 -0.70 7.72 -2.84
N SER A 45 -1.21 6.70 -2.15
CA SER A 45 -0.45 5.74 -1.34
C SER A 45 0.50 6.38 -0.32
N ARG A 46 0.24 7.64 0.06
CA ARG A 46 1.22 8.50 0.74
C ARG A 46 1.26 8.33 2.26
N THR A 47 0.22 7.76 2.86
CA THR A 47 0.02 7.80 4.32
C THR A 47 1.20 7.20 5.08
N THR A 48 1.59 5.95 4.77
CA THR A 48 2.74 5.31 5.41
C THR A 48 4.02 6.07 5.13
N MET A 49 4.30 6.41 3.88
CA MET A 49 5.55 7.08 3.50
C MET A 49 5.69 8.48 4.12
N ILE A 50 4.65 9.31 4.07
CA ILE A 50 4.73 10.70 4.50
C ILE A 50 4.47 10.82 6.01
N LEU A 51 3.32 10.32 6.48
CA LEU A 51 2.97 10.46 7.89
C LEU A 51 3.82 9.54 8.76
N GLY A 52 4.15 8.34 8.27
CA GLY A 52 5.08 7.46 8.98
C GLY A 52 6.45 8.11 9.13
N SER A 53 7.02 8.73 8.09
CA SER A 53 8.31 9.45 8.24
C SER A 53 8.22 10.65 9.18
N VAL A 54 7.08 11.34 9.24
CA VAL A 54 6.87 12.40 10.24
C VAL A 54 6.79 11.82 11.65
N MET A 55 6.06 10.72 11.85
CA MET A 55 5.94 10.04 13.14
C MET A 55 7.29 9.49 13.62
N GLU A 56 8.09 8.88 12.74
CA GLU A 56 9.44 8.41 13.05
C GLU A 56 10.33 9.56 13.54
N ARG A 57 10.39 10.68 12.81
CA ARG A 57 11.17 11.86 13.23
C ARG A 57 10.68 12.48 14.54
N CYS A 58 9.36 12.53 14.75
CA CYS A 58 8.78 12.98 16.02
C CYS A 58 9.25 12.09 17.17
N ALA A 59 9.16 10.77 17.00
CA ALA A 59 9.57 9.76 17.98
C ALA A 59 11.07 9.82 18.29
N GLU A 60 11.93 9.93 17.27
CA GLU A 60 13.37 10.07 17.43
C GLU A 60 13.76 11.36 18.18
N SER A 61 13.12 12.47 17.83
CA SER A 61 13.33 13.76 18.51
C SER A 61 12.84 13.74 19.96
N LEU A 62 11.72 13.05 20.22
CA LEU A 62 11.18 12.85 21.56
C LEU A 62 12.15 12.01 22.41
N LYS A 63 12.63 10.89 21.86
CA LYS A 63 13.62 10.01 22.46
C LYS A 63 14.91 10.75 22.78
N LYS A 64 15.40 11.59 21.86
CA LYS A 64 16.59 12.42 22.07
C LYS A 64 16.43 13.35 23.28
N ARG A 65 15.32 14.09 23.36
CA ARG A 65 15.05 14.99 24.50
C ARG A 65 14.93 14.23 25.83
N PHE A 66 14.33 13.04 25.79
CA PHE A 66 14.27 12.15 26.95
C PHE A 66 15.66 11.65 27.36
N PHE A 67 16.51 11.25 26.41
CA PHE A 67 17.89 10.85 26.69
C PHE A 67 18.75 12.00 27.21
N GLU A 68 18.57 13.23 26.73
CA GLU A 68 19.21 14.42 27.29
C GLU A 68 18.83 14.64 28.76
N PHE A 69 17.60 14.30 29.15
CA PHE A 69 17.20 14.30 30.56
C PHE A 69 17.91 13.20 31.36
N VAL A 70 17.83 11.94 30.92
CA VAL A 70 18.46 10.81 31.62
C VAL A 70 19.98 10.98 31.73
N SER A 71 20.60 11.52 30.68
CA SER A 71 22.03 11.84 30.65
C SER A 71 22.42 12.81 31.76
N GLN A 72 21.65 13.89 31.94
CA GLN A 72 21.89 14.88 32.98
C GLN A 72 21.59 14.35 34.39
N SER A 73 20.49 13.60 34.56
CA SER A 73 20.07 13.11 35.87
C SER A 73 20.91 11.96 36.41
N LYS A 74 21.44 11.10 35.52
CA LYS A 74 22.24 9.93 35.90
C LYS A 74 23.74 10.05 35.56
N ASN A 75 24.16 11.17 34.94
CA ASN A 75 25.53 11.42 34.50
C ASN A 75 26.04 10.34 33.51
N ILE A 76 25.24 10.01 32.51
CA ILE A 76 25.50 8.97 31.49
C ILE A 76 25.60 9.64 30.11
N CYS A 77 26.54 9.20 29.26
CA CYS A 77 26.60 9.67 27.87
C CYS A 77 25.35 9.23 27.08
N THR A 78 24.72 10.15 26.34
CA THR A 78 23.53 9.84 25.51
C THR A 78 23.77 8.72 24.52
N ASP A 79 24.99 8.61 23.98
CA ASP A 79 25.35 7.61 22.98
C ASP A 79 25.36 6.17 23.53
N HIS A 80 25.41 6.03 24.87
CA HIS A 80 25.34 4.73 25.53
C HIS A 80 23.90 4.34 25.86
N LEU A 81 22.95 5.29 25.83
CA LEU A 81 21.57 5.07 26.23
C LEU A 81 20.78 4.32 25.15
N ARG A 82 20.02 3.29 25.57
CA ARG A 82 19.11 2.53 24.72
C ARG A 82 17.82 2.26 25.48
N ILE A 83 16.71 2.22 24.77
CA ILE A 83 15.43 1.72 25.31
C ILE A 83 15.19 0.35 24.71
N PHE A 84 14.90 -0.64 25.54
CA PHE A 84 14.56 -1.98 25.12
C PHE A 84 13.64 -2.64 26.14
N GLY A 85 12.57 -3.30 25.70
CA GLY A 85 11.68 -4.04 26.59
C GLY A 85 10.96 -3.21 27.67
N GLY A 86 10.85 -1.89 27.48
CA GLY A 86 10.29 -0.98 28.50
C GLY A 86 11.30 -0.47 29.53
N ASP A 87 12.58 -0.80 29.38
CA ASP A 87 13.66 -0.38 30.26
C ASP A 87 14.70 0.48 29.53
N VAL A 88 15.45 1.28 30.28
CA VAL A 88 16.54 2.11 29.79
C VAL A 88 17.87 1.52 30.22
N PHE A 89 18.76 1.30 29.25
CA PHE A 89 20.08 0.73 29.46
C PHE A 89 21.17 1.73 29.08
N SER A 90 22.34 1.61 29.73
CA SER A 90 23.60 2.20 29.32
C SER A 90 24.54 1.08 28.89
N GLY A 91 24.64 0.82 27.59
CA GLY A 91 25.26 -0.41 27.09
C GLY A 91 24.44 -1.63 27.51
N GLU A 92 25.04 -2.54 28.28
CA GLU A 92 24.36 -3.73 28.84
C GLU A 92 23.84 -3.52 30.27
N VAL A 93 24.12 -2.37 30.88
CA VAL A 93 23.76 -2.08 32.27
C VAL A 93 22.39 -1.44 32.32
N LEU A 94 21.47 -2.04 33.07
CA LEU A 94 20.17 -1.45 33.37
C LEU A 94 20.36 -0.14 34.16
N VAL A 95 19.80 0.95 33.65
CA VAL A 95 19.75 2.24 34.36
C VAL A 95 18.53 2.26 35.28
N ASP A 96 17.34 2.09 34.69
CA ASP A 96 16.05 1.98 35.38
C ASP A 96 14.96 1.60 34.35
N SER A 97 13.72 1.42 34.79
CA SER A 97 12.58 1.31 33.88
C SER A 97 12.31 2.63 33.16
N PHE A 98 11.80 2.56 31.92
CA PHE A 98 11.36 3.75 31.18
C PHE A 98 10.31 4.52 31.98
N ALA A 99 9.35 3.82 32.60
CA ALA A 99 8.28 4.44 33.36
C ALA A 99 8.80 5.27 34.55
N THR A 100 9.81 4.77 35.27
CA THR A 100 10.44 5.51 36.36
C THR A 100 11.04 6.81 35.84
N LEU A 101 11.91 6.71 34.83
CA LEU A 101 12.66 7.85 34.28
C LEU A 101 11.74 8.85 33.57
N ALA A 102 10.68 8.37 32.90
CA ALA A 102 9.68 9.22 32.27
C ALA A 102 8.88 10.02 33.31
N ASN A 103 8.53 9.42 34.46
CA ASN A 103 7.88 10.13 35.56
C ASN A 103 8.80 11.15 36.23
N GLU A 104 10.09 10.84 36.38
CA GLU A 104 11.11 11.81 36.83
C GLU A 104 11.19 12.99 35.85
N CYS A 105 11.28 12.70 34.54
CA CYS A 105 11.33 13.71 33.49
C CYS A 105 10.08 14.60 33.51
N LEU A 106 8.89 14.00 33.63
CA LEU A 106 7.62 14.72 33.70
C LEU A 106 7.54 15.66 34.91
N ARG A 107 8.04 15.23 36.07
CA ARG A 107 8.07 16.06 37.28
C ARG A 107 9.01 17.26 37.16
N GLU A 108 10.17 17.06 36.51
CA GLU A 108 11.22 18.08 36.45
C GLU A 108 11.09 19.02 35.25
N ARG A 109 10.67 18.50 34.10
CA ARG A 109 10.60 19.26 32.83
C ARG A 109 9.18 19.46 32.30
N GLY A 110 8.18 18.79 32.88
CA GLY A 110 6.84 18.75 32.33
C GLY A 110 6.73 17.80 31.12
N PRO A 111 5.58 17.79 30.43
CA PRO A 111 5.37 16.93 29.28
C PRO A 111 6.28 17.33 28.11
N LEU A 112 6.84 16.33 27.44
CA LEU A 112 7.64 16.54 26.24
C LEU A 112 6.73 16.53 25.00
N THR A 113 6.80 17.58 24.20
CA THR A 113 6.04 17.70 22.95
C THR A 113 6.97 18.00 21.79
N VAL A 114 6.79 17.26 20.69
CA VAL A 114 7.52 17.44 19.43
C VAL A 114 6.51 17.63 18.30
N MET A 115 6.81 18.57 17.41
CA MET A 115 6.03 18.85 16.22
C MET A 115 6.97 18.85 15.03
N GLU A 116 6.68 17.99 14.05
CA GLU A 116 7.45 17.88 12.82
C GLU A 116 6.56 18.14 11.61
N ARG A 117 7.17 18.64 10.54
CA ARG A 117 6.52 18.80 9.23
C ARG A 117 7.23 17.93 8.21
N TYR A 118 6.48 17.30 7.31
CA TYR A 118 7.07 16.64 6.18
C TYR A 118 7.78 17.66 5.27
N GLN A 119 9.00 17.32 4.85
CA GLN A 119 9.77 18.09 3.89
C GLN A 119 10.12 17.16 2.74
N LEU A 120 9.81 17.59 1.51
CA LEU A 120 10.26 16.89 0.31
C LEU A 120 11.79 16.93 0.25
N PRO A 121 12.44 15.86 -0.23
CA PRO A 121 13.87 15.88 -0.46
C PRO A 121 14.26 17.01 -1.42
N SER A 122 15.34 17.73 -1.09
CA SER A 122 15.73 18.98 -1.78
C SER A 122 16.07 18.83 -3.27
N TRP A 123 16.34 17.61 -3.74
CA TRP A 123 16.61 17.31 -5.14
C TRP A 123 15.36 17.11 -5.98
N ILE A 124 14.18 16.91 -5.35
CA ILE A 124 12.93 16.76 -6.07
C ILE A 124 12.49 18.11 -6.59
N LYS A 125 12.46 18.22 -7.93
CA LYS A 125 12.12 19.44 -8.65
C LYS A 125 11.18 19.06 -9.77
N TRP A 126 9.96 19.58 -9.73
CA TRP A 126 8.92 19.39 -10.74
C TRP A 126 8.39 20.74 -11.20
N ASP A 127 8.45 20.98 -12.51
CA ASP A 127 7.80 22.10 -13.18
C ASP A 127 6.46 21.62 -13.76
N ALA A 128 5.36 22.03 -13.11
CA ALA A 128 4.02 21.60 -13.51
C ALA A 128 3.55 22.21 -14.84
N ASP A 129 4.06 23.39 -15.22
CA ASP A 129 3.66 24.05 -16.46
C ASP A 129 4.35 23.40 -17.67
N LYS A 130 5.57 22.89 -17.48
CA LYS A 130 6.35 22.22 -18.53
C LYS A 130 6.26 20.70 -18.51
N HIS A 131 5.78 20.11 -17.42
CA HIS A 131 5.84 18.68 -17.15
C HIS A 131 7.29 18.14 -17.15
N GLU A 132 8.21 18.89 -16.55
CA GLU A 132 9.64 18.58 -16.54
C GLU A 132 10.16 18.36 -15.12
N GLY A 133 11.01 17.32 -14.96
CA GLY A 133 11.70 16.98 -13.71
C GLY A 133 11.13 15.76 -12.98
N ASP A 134 11.47 15.62 -11.70
CA ASP A 134 11.07 14.50 -10.85
C ASP A 134 9.86 14.92 -9.99
N ALA A 135 8.70 14.32 -10.26
CA ALA A 135 7.48 14.55 -9.48
C ALA A 135 7.44 13.75 -8.17
N TYR A 136 8.15 12.62 -8.12
CA TYR A 136 8.09 11.66 -7.01
C TYR A 136 9.49 11.30 -6.51
N PRO A 137 9.69 11.18 -5.20
CA PRO A 137 11.00 10.85 -4.63
C PRO A 137 11.34 9.36 -4.67
N CYS A 138 10.35 8.50 -4.89
CA CYS A 138 10.51 7.06 -4.98
C CYS A 138 9.37 6.45 -5.78
N PHE A 139 9.60 5.23 -6.28
CA PHE A 139 8.60 4.40 -6.92
C PHE A 139 8.54 3.03 -6.24
N SER A 140 7.34 2.50 -6.11
CA SER A 140 7.11 1.08 -5.86
C SER A 140 6.85 0.39 -7.19
N TRP A 141 7.18 -0.90 -7.25
CA TRP A 141 7.10 -1.70 -8.47
C TRP A 141 6.32 -2.97 -8.18
N SER A 142 5.57 -3.46 -9.17
CA SER A 142 4.93 -4.77 -9.12
C SER A 142 5.19 -5.54 -10.41
N ALA A 143 5.20 -6.87 -10.29
CA ALA A 143 5.22 -7.78 -11.42
C ALA A 143 4.16 -8.87 -11.18
N ASP A 144 3.22 -8.98 -12.11
CA ASP A 144 2.08 -9.88 -12.00
C ASP A 144 2.14 -10.98 -13.06
N VAL A 145 1.88 -12.21 -12.64
CA VAL A 145 1.74 -13.40 -13.48
C VAL A 145 0.42 -14.07 -13.11
N VAL A 146 -0.43 -14.25 -14.11
CA VAL A 146 -1.79 -14.79 -13.91
C VAL A 146 -1.97 -16.03 -14.78
N GLU A 147 -2.56 -17.06 -14.19
CA GLU A 147 -2.97 -18.28 -14.88
C GLU A 147 -4.50 -18.30 -14.97
N VAL A 148 -5.02 -18.59 -16.15
CA VAL A 148 -6.45 -18.60 -16.42
C VAL A 148 -6.88 -19.86 -17.15
N SER A 149 -8.09 -20.29 -16.87
CA SER A 149 -8.83 -21.29 -17.64
C SER A 149 -9.98 -20.60 -18.36
N VAL A 150 -10.18 -20.95 -19.64
CA VAL A 150 -11.31 -20.43 -20.43
C VAL A 150 -12.16 -21.60 -20.89
N ASP A 151 -13.46 -21.55 -20.58
CA ASP A 151 -14.42 -22.50 -21.12
C ASP A 151 -14.63 -22.26 -22.61
N SER A 152 -14.37 -23.26 -23.44
CA SER A 152 -14.44 -23.13 -24.91
C SER A 152 -15.86 -22.99 -25.48
N GLN A 153 -16.90 -23.30 -24.69
CA GLN A 153 -18.30 -23.21 -25.09
C GLN A 153 -18.93 -21.90 -24.58
N THR A 154 -18.70 -21.55 -23.32
CA THR A 154 -19.30 -20.37 -22.68
C THR A 154 -18.42 -19.13 -22.75
N PHE A 155 -17.11 -19.29 -22.98
CA PHE A 155 -16.09 -18.23 -22.87
C PHE A 155 -16.00 -17.60 -21.48
N GLU A 156 -16.53 -18.27 -20.47
CA GLU A 156 -16.30 -17.91 -19.07
C GLU A 156 -14.82 -18.10 -18.74
N VAL A 157 -14.24 -17.08 -18.10
CA VAL A 157 -12.83 -17.07 -17.69
C VAL A 157 -12.77 -17.27 -16.18
N THR A 158 -12.02 -18.27 -15.76
CA THR A 158 -11.63 -18.48 -14.36
C THR A 158 -10.19 -18.06 -14.19
N VAL A 159 -9.92 -17.23 -13.18
CA VAL A 159 -8.54 -16.96 -12.74
C VAL A 159 -8.15 -18.06 -11.75
N ASP A 160 -7.25 -18.95 -12.15
CA ASP A 160 -6.88 -20.10 -11.33
C ASP A 160 -5.84 -19.71 -10.28
N LYS A 161 -4.85 -18.92 -10.71
CA LYS A 161 -3.73 -18.49 -9.87
C LYS A 161 -3.30 -17.07 -10.21
N PHE A 162 -2.98 -16.31 -9.18
CA PHE A 162 -2.45 -14.96 -9.30
C PHE A 162 -1.17 -14.84 -8.47
N THR A 163 -0.04 -14.73 -9.16
CA THR A 163 1.27 -14.52 -8.57
C THR A 163 1.70 -13.07 -8.73
N THR A 164 2.13 -12.43 -7.64
CA THR A 164 2.71 -11.08 -7.69
C THR A 164 4.00 -10.98 -6.88
N ALA A 165 4.91 -10.13 -7.34
CA ALA A 165 6.01 -9.62 -6.55
C ALA A 165 5.90 -8.10 -6.44
N VAL A 166 5.89 -7.56 -5.23
CA VAL A 166 5.68 -6.12 -4.98
C VAL A 166 6.84 -5.55 -4.18
N ASP A 167 7.50 -4.53 -4.74
CA ASP A 167 8.50 -3.70 -4.04
C ASP A 167 7.81 -2.68 -3.13
N VAL A 168 7.90 -2.97 -1.84
CA VAL A 168 7.27 -2.18 -0.77
C VAL A 168 8.28 -1.35 0.02
N GLY A 169 9.55 -1.40 -0.37
CA GLY A 169 10.66 -0.88 0.40
C GLY A 169 10.93 -1.69 1.67
N LYS A 170 10.17 -1.46 2.73
CA LYS A 170 10.22 -2.19 3.98
C LYS A 170 8.80 -2.47 4.46
N ALA A 171 8.48 -3.73 4.73
CA ALA A 171 7.19 -4.11 5.27
C ALA A 171 7.13 -3.76 6.76
N ILE A 172 6.36 -2.73 7.12
CA ILE A 172 6.13 -2.38 8.54
C ILE A 172 5.27 -3.45 9.23
N ASN A 173 4.19 -3.86 8.56
CA ASN A 173 3.31 -4.93 9.02
C ASN A 173 3.01 -5.87 7.84
N PRO A 174 3.76 -6.99 7.73
CA PRO A 174 3.61 -7.91 6.60
C PRO A 174 2.20 -8.46 6.44
N ASN A 175 1.49 -8.76 7.54
CA ASN A 175 0.14 -9.31 7.47
C ASN A 175 -0.88 -8.31 6.90
N LEU A 176 -0.84 -7.06 7.36
CA LEU A 176 -1.71 -6.01 6.81
C LEU A 176 -1.35 -5.70 5.35
N LEU A 177 -0.06 -5.73 5.03
CA LEU A 177 0.42 -5.50 3.67
C LEU A 177 -0.07 -6.58 2.71
N LEU A 178 0.03 -7.86 3.08
CA LEU A 178 -0.48 -8.99 2.28
C LEU A 178 -1.97 -8.83 2.01
N GLY A 179 -2.76 -8.50 3.03
CA GLY A 179 -4.21 -8.28 2.86
C GLY A 179 -4.54 -7.11 1.94
N ASN A 180 -3.76 -6.02 1.97
CA ASN A 180 -3.93 -4.91 1.03
C ASN A 180 -3.58 -5.33 -0.41
N ILE A 181 -2.49 -6.08 -0.59
CA ILE A 181 -2.07 -6.56 -1.92
C ILE A 181 -3.14 -7.48 -2.51
N GLU A 182 -3.52 -8.53 -1.78
CA GLU A 182 -4.53 -9.50 -2.23
C GLU A 182 -5.90 -8.85 -2.47
N GLY A 183 -6.29 -7.90 -1.61
CA GLY A 183 -7.52 -7.12 -1.79
C GLY A 183 -7.51 -6.27 -3.06
N GLY A 184 -6.40 -5.59 -3.35
CA GLY A 184 -6.24 -4.80 -4.57
C GLY A 184 -6.16 -5.68 -5.83
N GLN A 185 -5.55 -6.87 -5.74
CA GLN A 185 -5.55 -7.83 -6.85
C GLN A 185 -6.94 -8.41 -7.14
N LEU A 186 -7.73 -8.69 -6.10
CA LEU A 186 -9.12 -9.10 -6.26
C LEU A 186 -9.94 -7.99 -6.91
N GLN A 187 -9.70 -6.73 -6.53
CA GLN A 187 -10.30 -5.58 -7.21
C GLN A 187 -9.86 -5.49 -8.68
N ALA A 188 -8.59 -5.75 -8.98
CA ALA A 188 -8.10 -5.80 -10.37
C ALA A 188 -8.79 -6.89 -11.19
N LEU A 189 -9.04 -8.05 -10.60
CA LEU A 189 -9.79 -9.15 -11.20
C LEU A 189 -11.23 -8.71 -11.52
N GLY A 190 -11.91 -8.09 -10.54
CA GLY A 190 -13.24 -7.52 -10.73
C GLY A 190 -13.27 -6.53 -11.88
N TRP A 191 -12.35 -5.58 -11.89
CA TRP A 191 -12.20 -4.59 -12.96
C TRP A 191 -11.91 -5.22 -14.33
N ALA A 192 -11.11 -6.28 -14.36
CA ALA A 192 -10.75 -6.96 -15.58
C ALA A 192 -11.89 -7.77 -16.20
N LEU A 193 -12.75 -8.42 -15.39
CA LEU A 193 -13.68 -9.44 -15.86
C LEU A 193 -15.16 -9.11 -15.65
N MET A 194 -15.51 -8.28 -14.66
CA MET A 194 -16.87 -8.20 -14.12
C MET A 194 -17.43 -6.77 -14.10
N GLU A 195 -16.66 -5.82 -13.59
CA GLU A 195 -17.13 -4.49 -13.24
C GLU A 195 -17.31 -3.62 -14.48
N ASP A 196 -18.56 -3.48 -14.92
CA ASP A 196 -18.97 -2.56 -15.99
C ASP A 196 -19.87 -1.46 -15.44
N SER A 197 -19.66 -0.22 -15.90
CA SER A 197 -20.45 0.94 -15.49
C SER A 197 -21.13 1.64 -16.67
N PRO A 198 -22.07 0.98 -17.38
CA PRO A 198 -22.69 1.55 -18.56
C PRO A 198 -23.68 2.67 -18.20
N TYR A 199 -23.72 3.68 -19.06
CA TYR A 199 -24.66 4.80 -18.98
C TYR A 199 -25.64 4.75 -20.15
N LYS A 200 -26.91 5.06 -19.86
CA LYS A 200 -27.95 5.20 -20.88
C LYS A 200 -28.73 6.49 -20.64
N ASN A 201 -28.75 7.37 -21.64
CA ASN A 201 -29.41 8.68 -21.56
C ASN A 201 -28.98 9.49 -20.33
N GLY A 202 -27.67 9.48 -20.02
CA GLY A 202 -27.09 10.17 -18.87
C GLY A 202 -27.38 9.55 -17.50
N ARG A 203 -27.97 8.35 -17.44
CA ARG A 203 -28.23 7.63 -16.19
C ARG A 203 -27.39 6.36 -16.09
N PRO A 204 -26.84 6.03 -14.91
CA PRO A 204 -26.18 4.76 -14.70
C PRO A 204 -27.20 3.63 -14.88
N VAL A 205 -26.81 2.57 -15.59
CA VAL A 205 -27.65 1.37 -15.76
C VAL A 205 -27.47 0.42 -14.59
N CYS A 206 -26.29 0.42 -13.97
CA CYS A 206 -25.91 -0.44 -12.85
C CYS A 206 -25.87 0.35 -11.52
N ASP A 207 -27.03 0.77 -11.01
CA ASP A 207 -27.14 1.62 -9.81
C ASP A 207 -27.26 0.83 -8.49
N ARG A 208 -27.14 -0.50 -8.53
CA ARG A 208 -27.23 -1.43 -7.39
C ARG A 208 -26.17 -2.53 -7.49
N LEU A 209 -25.77 -3.10 -6.36
CA LEU A 209 -24.82 -4.24 -6.31
C LEU A 209 -25.32 -5.51 -7.01
N GLN A 210 -26.62 -5.64 -7.26
CA GLN A 210 -27.18 -6.74 -8.06
C GLN A 210 -26.91 -6.58 -9.56
N THR A 211 -26.64 -5.34 -10.00
CA THR A 211 -26.44 -4.96 -11.40
C THR A 211 -25.03 -4.50 -11.71
N TYR A 212 -24.28 -4.09 -10.68
CA TYR A 212 -22.84 -3.83 -10.71
C TYR A 212 -22.15 -5.00 -10.01
N ILE A 213 -21.64 -5.94 -10.79
CA ILE A 213 -21.11 -7.21 -10.28
C ILE A 213 -19.68 -6.99 -9.81
N ILE A 214 -19.44 -7.29 -8.54
CA ILE A 214 -18.11 -7.36 -7.94
C ILE A 214 -17.75 -8.82 -7.67
N PRO A 215 -16.45 -9.15 -7.53
CA PRO A 215 -16.02 -10.49 -7.16
C PRO A 215 -16.67 -10.97 -5.86
N THR A 216 -17.02 -12.25 -5.84
CA THR A 216 -17.45 -13.00 -4.65
C THR A 216 -16.30 -13.86 -4.15
N ILE A 217 -16.48 -14.50 -2.99
CA ILE A 217 -15.48 -15.45 -2.44
C ILE A 217 -15.19 -16.64 -3.37
N LYS A 218 -16.09 -16.96 -4.30
CA LYS A 218 -15.88 -18.05 -5.27
C LYS A 218 -14.98 -17.66 -6.44
N ASP A 219 -14.76 -16.36 -6.62
CA ASP A 219 -13.95 -15.80 -7.69
C ASP A 219 -12.50 -15.59 -7.25
N THR A 220 -12.20 -15.87 -5.98
CA THR A 220 -10.86 -15.75 -5.40
C THR A 220 -9.92 -16.83 -5.97
N PRO A 221 -8.82 -16.45 -6.64
CA PRO A 221 -7.81 -17.39 -7.14
C PRO A 221 -6.90 -17.92 -6.02
N GLU A 222 -6.02 -18.86 -6.36
CA GLU A 222 -4.84 -19.13 -5.54
C GLU A 222 -3.91 -17.91 -5.56
N TRP A 223 -3.72 -17.27 -4.40
CA TRP A 223 -2.79 -16.14 -4.24
C TRP A 223 -1.36 -16.63 -4.00
N HIS A 224 -0.41 -16.07 -4.74
CA HIS A 224 1.02 -16.19 -4.44
C HIS A 224 1.68 -14.81 -4.41
N THR A 225 1.71 -14.21 -3.22
CA THR A 225 2.22 -12.84 -3.03
C THR A 225 3.63 -12.85 -2.44
N MET A 226 4.56 -12.22 -3.15
CA MET A 226 5.95 -12.04 -2.74
C MET A 226 6.20 -10.58 -2.36
N ILE A 227 6.68 -10.37 -1.13
CA ILE A 227 7.15 -9.05 -0.68
C ILE A 227 8.60 -8.89 -1.09
N VAL A 228 8.89 -7.83 -1.85
CA VAL A 228 10.25 -7.41 -2.20
C VAL A 228 10.60 -6.18 -1.37
N GLU A 229 11.72 -6.25 -0.66
CA GLU A 229 12.19 -5.17 0.20
C GLU A 229 13.43 -4.49 -0.40
N GLU A 230 13.24 -3.34 -1.06
CA GLU A 230 14.32 -2.43 -1.49
C GLU A 230 14.17 -1.07 -0.77
N PRO A 231 14.76 -0.90 0.43
CA PRO A 231 14.48 0.23 1.31
C PRO A 231 14.67 1.61 0.68
N PHE A 232 13.69 2.49 0.89
CA PHE A 232 13.79 3.90 0.51
C PHE A 232 14.24 4.76 1.68
N SER A 233 15.41 5.40 1.57
CA SER A 233 16.06 6.13 2.68
C SER A 233 15.29 7.31 3.27
N TYR A 234 14.24 7.82 2.60
CA TYR A 234 13.39 8.90 3.12
C TYR A 234 11.99 8.42 3.55
N GLY A 235 11.71 7.12 3.38
CA GLY A 235 10.54 6.45 3.92
C GLY A 235 10.80 5.97 5.35
N PRO A 236 9.75 5.81 6.18
CA PRO A 236 9.94 5.40 7.56
C PRO A 236 10.50 3.98 7.59
N ARG A 237 11.65 3.79 8.25
CA ARG A 237 12.35 2.48 8.26
C ARG A 237 12.64 1.90 6.87
N GLY A 238 12.59 2.71 5.80
CA GLY A 238 12.73 2.23 4.42
C GLY A 238 11.43 1.96 3.66
N ALA A 239 10.25 2.16 4.26
CA ALA A 239 8.97 1.80 3.64
C ALA A 239 8.54 2.73 2.50
N LYS A 240 7.87 2.15 1.48
CA LYS A 240 7.25 2.85 0.35
C LYS A 240 5.71 2.76 0.43
N GLY A 241 5.02 3.51 -0.43
CA GLY A 241 3.56 3.48 -0.55
C GLY A 241 3.08 2.37 -1.48
N VAL A 242 2.10 1.56 -1.05
CA VAL A 242 1.62 0.36 -1.77
C VAL A 242 0.09 0.29 -1.87
N GLY A 243 -0.65 1.32 -1.43
CA GLY A 243 -2.11 1.22 -1.30
C GLY A 243 -2.85 1.04 -2.63
N GLU A 244 -2.38 1.68 -3.70
CA GLU A 244 -3.03 1.66 -5.02
C GLU A 244 -2.37 0.66 -5.98
N LEU A 245 -1.06 0.48 -5.89
CA LEU A 245 -0.26 -0.32 -6.84
C LEU A 245 -0.82 -1.73 -7.15
N PRO A 246 -1.36 -2.51 -6.18
CA PRO A 246 -1.84 -3.86 -6.45
C PRO A 246 -3.00 -3.95 -7.44
N VAL A 247 -3.73 -2.85 -7.70
CA VAL A 247 -4.82 -2.85 -8.68
C VAL A 247 -4.33 -2.70 -10.12
N ASP A 248 -3.17 -2.05 -10.32
CA ASP A 248 -2.75 -1.52 -11.62
C ASP A 248 -2.36 -2.62 -12.62
N GLY A 249 -1.65 -3.65 -12.16
CA GLY A 249 -1.07 -4.68 -13.02
C GLY A 249 -1.96 -5.89 -13.28
N GLY A 250 -3.01 -6.10 -12.48
CA GLY A 250 -3.84 -7.30 -12.58
C GLY A 250 -4.66 -7.41 -13.85
N ALA A 251 -5.33 -6.34 -14.26
CA ALA A 251 -6.14 -6.35 -15.48
C ALA A 251 -5.33 -6.64 -16.76
N PRO A 252 -4.17 -6.00 -17.02
CA PRO A 252 -3.34 -6.35 -18.17
C PRO A 252 -2.74 -7.77 -18.06
N ALA A 253 -2.39 -8.25 -16.86
CA ALA A 253 -1.90 -9.62 -16.69
C ALA A 253 -2.97 -10.67 -17.06
N ILE A 254 -4.21 -10.47 -16.60
CA ILE A 254 -5.37 -11.31 -16.97
C ILE A 254 -5.60 -11.27 -18.49
N ALA A 255 -5.59 -10.07 -19.09
CA ALA A 255 -5.77 -9.90 -20.53
C ALA A 255 -4.71 -10.66 -21.34
N ASN A 256 -3.44 -10.59 -20.93
CA ASN A 256 -2.34 -11.32 -21.56
C ASN A 256 -2.48 -12.85 -21.38
N ALA A 257 -2.95 -13.30 -20.22
CA ALA A 257 -3.18 -14.72 -19.95
C ALA A 257 -4.29 -15.28 -20.84
N ILE A 258 -5.39 -14.54 -21.03
CA ILE A 258 -6.49 -14.89 -21.95
C ILE A 258 -5.99 -14.89 -23.40
N GLU A 259 -5.20 -13.90 -23.80
CA GLU A 259 -4.60 -13.86 -25.13
C GLU A 259 -3.70 -15.08 -25.36
N ASN A 260 -2.90 -15.49 -24.38
CA ASN A 260 -2.09 -16.70 -24.46
C ASN A 260 -2.95 -17.98 -24.58
N ALA A 261 -4.10 -18.03 -23.90
CA ALA A 261 -5.00 -19.18 -23.94
C ALA A 261 -5.77 -19.31 -25.27
N LEU A 262 -6.18 -18.19 -25.88
CA LEU A 262 -7.07 -18.17 -27.05
C LEU A 262 -6.41 -17.72 -28.35
N GLY A 263 -5.21 -17.12 -28.29
CA GLY A 263 -4.57 -16.47 -29.44
C GLY A 263 -5.25 -15.17 -29.87
N VAL A 264 -6.08 -14.57 -29.01
CA VAL A 264 -6.85 -13.36 -29.32
C VAL A 264 -6.35 -12.16 -28.54
N ARG A 265 -5.87 -11.13 -29.25
CA ARG A 265 -5.41 -9.88 -28.64
C ARG A 265 -6.52 -9.18 -27.89
N ILE A 266 -6.38 -8.96 -26.59
CA ILE A 266 -7.33 -8.21 -25.76
C ILE A 266 -6.92 -6.73 -25.70
N THR A 267 -7.90 -5.82 -25.85
CA THR A 267 -7.68 -4.36 -25.93
C THR A 267 -8.72 -3.55 -25.19
N GLU A 268 -9.66 -4.21 -24.50
CA GLU A 268 -10.77 -3.58 -23.80
C GLU A 268 -11.13 -4.44 -22.59
N ILE A 269 -11.46 -3.79 -21.48
CA ILE A 269 -12.01 -4.38 -20.26
C ILE A 269 -13.39 -3.74 -19.97
N PRO A 270 -14.31 -4.41 -19.25
CA PRO A 270 -14.17 -5.78 -18.74
C PRO A 270 -14.27 -6.84 -19.86
N ILE A 271 -13.53 -7.93 -19.70
CA ILE A 271 -13.41 -9.07 -20.64
C ILE A 271 -14.51 -10.09 -20.34
N THR A 272 -15.76 -9.65 -20.46
CA THR A 272 -16.92 -10.52 -20.25
C THR A 272 -16.97 -11.65 -21.29
N ALA A 273 -17.55 -12.79 -20.91
CA ALA A 273 -17.76 -13.93 -21.81
C ALA A 273 -18.45 -13.54 -23.13
N GLU A 274 -19.45 -12.65 -23.07
CA GLU A 274 -20.15 -12.16 -24.27
C GLU A 274 -19.21 -11.39 -25.22
N LYS A 275 -18.39 -10.48 -24.68
CA LYS A 275 -17.42 -9.73 -25.50
C LYS A 275 -16.36 -10.66 -26.09
N LEU A 276 -15.90 -11.64 -25.32
CA LEU A 276 -14.89 -12.61 -25.75
C LEU A 276 -15.42 -13.52 -26.87
N LEU A 277 -16.64 -14.06 -26.73
CA LEU A 277 -17.32 -14.83 -27.76
C LEU A 277 -17.49 -14.02 -29.06
N ARG A 278 -18.00 -12.79 -28.98
CA ARG A 278 -18.17 -11.91 -30.15
C ARG A 278 -16.84 -11.70 -30.88
N LYS A 279 -15.76 -11.51 -30.12
CA LYS A 279 -14.41 -11.33 -30.67
C LYS A 279 -13.95 -12.59 -31.40
N GLN A 280 -14.12 -13.77 -30.82
CA GLN A 280 -13.77 -15.05 -31.46
C GLN A 280 -14.53 -15.27 -32.78
N LEU A 281 -15.84 -15.00 -32.77
CA LEU A 281 -16.68 -15.13 -33.97
C LEU A 281 -16.26 -14.18 -35.09
N SER A 282 -15.85 -12.96 -34.75
CA SER A 282 -15.39 -11.97 -35.74
C SER A 282 -14.12 -12.44 -36.47
N ILE A 283 -13.20 -13.10 -35.76
CA ILE A 283 -11.97 -13.66 -36.33
C ILE A 283 -12.29 -14.80 -37.27
N ALA A 284 -13.10 -15.77 -36.83
CA ALA A 284 -13.52 -16.92 -37.64
C ALA A 284 -14.25 -16.50 -38.94
N SER A 285 -15.02 -15.41 -38.89
CA SER A 285 -15.69 -14.86 -40.08
C SER A 285 -14.72 -14.21 -41.08
N THR A 286 -13.61 -13.66 -40.59
CA THR A 286 -12.58 -13.03 -41.43
C THR A 286 -11.74 -14.07 -42.16
N ASP A 287 -11.39 -15.16 -41.47
CA ASP A 287 -10.63 -16.28 -42.06
C ASP A 287 -11.44 -17.02 -43.13
N ASN A 288 -12.74 -17.22 -42.91
CA ASN A 288 -13.63 -17.83 -43.91
C ASN A 288 -13.83 -16.95 -45.16
N ASN A 289 -13.73 -15.62 -45.03
CA ASN A 289 -13.79 -14.70 -46.16
C ASN A 289 -12.46 -14.60 -46.92
N GLN A 290 -11.32 -15.00 -46.35
CA GLN A 290 -10.06 -15.07 -47.10
C GLN A 290 -9.96 -16.36 -47.94
N LEU A 291 -10.57 -17.46 -47.49
CA LEU A 291 -10.63 -18.72 -48.24
C LEU A 291 -11.57 -18.68 -49.46
N SER A 292 -12.49 -17.71 -49.54
CA SER A 292 -13.46 -17.58 -50.64
C SER A 292 -13.03 -16.64 -51.78
N ILE A 293 -11.89 -15.95 -51.65
CA ILE A 293 -11.33 -15.05 -52.69
C ILE A 293 -10.29 -15.77 -53.58
N GLY A 294 -10.11 -17.08 -53.39
CA GLY A 294 -9.13 -17.91 -54.09
C GLY A 294 -9.72 -19.01 -54.99
N CYS A 295 -10.80 -18.73 -55.73
CA CYS A 295 -11.32 -19.62 -56.76
C CYS A 295 -11.59 -18.83 -58.05
#